data_AF-A0A9W6HXN6-F1
#
_entry.id   AF-A0A9W6HXN6-F1
#
_cell.length_a   1.000
_cell.length_b   1.000
_cell.length_c   1.000
_cell.angle_alpha   90.00
_cell.angle_beta   90.00
_cell.angle_gamma   90.00
#
_symmetry.space_group_name_H-M   'P 1'
#
loop_
_entity.id
_entity.type
_entity.pdbx_description
1 polymer ?
#
loop_
_entity_poly.entity_id
_entity_poly.type
_entity_poly.pdbx_seq_one_letter_code
_entity_poly.pdbx_strand_id
1 'polypeptide(L)'
;MTEFPEIPPEREERTDHLLAHAAHTLTHVAKVLARIGIRIPLDVEDSDTLTDALERTLDLIDDRPEAPEQAKGAIFALTLRWLIAMDMVAAYRMMGRDWREAAALDTLKQVEMLTIIALNLLDGRDSLN
;
A
#
# COMPACT_ATOMS: atom_id res chain seq x y z
N MET A 1 -15.98 18.53 26.09
CA MET A 1 -14.89 18.65 25.10
C MET A 1 -13.89 17.56 25.44
N THR A 2 -13.71 16.57 24.58
CA THR A 2 -12.72 15.52 24.80
C THR A 2 -11.41 16.07 24.26
N GLU A 3 -10.46 16.40 25.13
CA GLU A 3 -9.11 16.75 24.69
C GLU A 3 -8.51 15.50 24.06
N PHE A 4 -8.15 15.60 22.78
CA PHE A 4 -7.37 14.56 22.13
C PHE A 4 -5.99 14.57 22.77
N PRO A 5 -5.50 13.43 23.28
CA PRO A 5 -4.18 13.36 23.87
C PRO A 5 -3.14 13.79 22.83
N GLU A 6 -2.26 14.70 23.24
CA GLU A 6 -1.15 15.18 22.42
C GLU A 6 -0.25 13.98 22.04
N ILE A 7 0.11 13.89 20.76
CA ILE A 7 0.97 12.82 20.27
C ILE A 7 2.42 13.16 20.70
N PRO A 8 3.16 12.26 21.36
CA PRO A 8 4.55 12.50 21.71
C PRO A 8 5.40 12.81 20.45
N PRO A 9 6.31 13.80 20.47
CA PRO A 9 7.10 14.20 19.30
C PRO A 9 7.90 13.06 18.64
N GLU A 10 8.45 12.15 19.45
CA GLU A 10 9.15 10.94 18.99
C GLU A 10 8.25 9.98 18.18
N ARG A 11 6.94 9.96 18.49
CA ARG A 11 5.95 9.18 17.76
C ARG A 11 5.56 9.87 16.46
N GLU A 12 5.52 11.19 16.47
CA GLU A 12 5.27 11.99 15.27
C GLU A 12 6.39 11.75 14.25
N GLU A 13 7.66 11.85 14.65
CA GLU A 13 8.80 11.58 13.77
C GLU A 13 8.79 10.16 13.18
N ARG A 14 8.49 9.14 14.00
CA ARG A 14 8.37 7.76 13.53
C ARG A 14 7.19 7.56 12.60
N THR A 15 6.07 8.23 12.87
CA THR A 15 4.90 8.20 11.99
C THR A 15 5.23 8.84 10.64
N ASP A 16 5.93 9.97 10.63
CA ASP A 16 6.37 10.64 9.40
C ASP A 16 7.31 9.75 8.58
N HIS A 17 8.20 9.01 9.24
CA HIS A 17 9.05 8.02 8.56
C HIS A 17 8.22 6.88 7.92
N LEU A 18 7.22 6.35 8.63
CA LEU A 18 6.30 5.36 8.06
C LEU A 18 5.50 5.93 6.89
N LEU A 19 5.03 7.17 6.99
CA LEU A 19 4.29 7.86 5.93
C LEU A 19 5.16 8.09 4.69
N ALA A 20 6.44 8.46 4.87
CA ALA A 20 7.38 8.59 3.76
C ALA A 20 7.61 7.24 3.06
N HIS A 21 7.74 6.13 3.82
CA HIS A 21 7.87 4.79 3.23
C HIS A 21 6.56 4.34 2.54
N ALA A 22 5.41 4.65 3.14
CA ALA A 22 4.10 4.39 2.54
C ALA A 22 3.91 5.16 1.22
N ALA A 23 4.28 6.44 1.18
CA ALA A 23 4.25 7.24 -0.04
C ALA A 23 5.19 6.66 -1.12
N HIS A 24 6.40 6.24 -0.75
CA HIS A 24 7.32 5.60 -1.67
C HIS A 24 6.73 4.32 -2.28
N THR A 25 6.21 3.42 -1.43
CA THR A 25 5.60 2.16 -1.86
C THR A 25 4.28 2.35 -2.62
N LEU A 26 3.52 3.40 -2.35
CA LEU A 26 2.35 3.77 -3.14
C LEU A 26 2.72 4.03 -4.60
N THR A 27 3.87 4.66 -4.86
CA THR A 27 4.33 4.87 -6.24
C THR A 27 4.57 3.54 -6.97
N HIS A 28 4.97 2.49 -6.24
CA HIS A 28 5.14 1.14 -6.78
C HIS A 28 3.79 0.49 -7.08
N VAL A 29 2.84 0.57 -6.14
CA VAL A 29 1.45 0.12 -6.34
C VAL A 29 0.85 0.79 -7.58
N ALA A 30 0.96 2.11 -7.69
CA ALA A 30 0.45 2.89 -8.82
C ALA A 30 1.05 2.44 -10.17
N LYS A 31 2.37 2.21 -10.22
CA LYS A 31 3.06 1.74 -11.43
C LYS A 31 2.54 0.38 -11.88
N VAL A 32 2.33 -0.55 -10.93
CA VAL A 32 1.83 -1.88 -11.24
C VAL A 32 0.37 -1.82 -11.71
N LEU A 33 -0.49 -1.05 -11.04
CA LEU A 33 -1.88 -0.84 -11.47
C LEU A 33 -1.95 -0.21 -12.88
N ALA A 34 -1.07 0.74 -13.17
CA ALA A 34 -1.03 1.39 -14.49
C ALA A 34 -0.69 0.41 -15.63
N ARG A 35 0.09 -0.65 -15.34
CA ARG A 35 0.43 -1.70 -16.32
C ARG A 35 -0.79 -2.51 -16.76
N ILE A 36 -1.83 -2.58 -15.93
CA ILE A 36 -3.08 -3.27 -16.22
C ILE A 36 -4.22 -2.29 -16.53
N GLY A 37 -3.88 -1.05 -16.90
CA GLY A 37 -4.84 -0.03 -17.34
C GLY A 37 -5.60 0.67 -16.20
N ILE A 38 -5.23 0.45 -14.93
CA ILE A 38 -5.86 1.11 -13.78
C ILE A 38 -5.00 2.31 -13.35
N ARG A 39 -5.60 3.50 -13.28
CA ARG A 39 -4.92 4.71 -12.80
C ARG A 39 -5.50 5.13 -11.47
N ILE A 40 -4.63 5.42 -10.52
CA ILE A 40 -4.99 6.02 -9.22
C ILE A 40 -4.52 7.48 -9.19
N PRO A 41 -5.31 8.40 -8.62
CA PRO A 41 -4.87 9.78 -8.41
C PRO A 41 -3.82 9.80 -7.30
N LEU A 42 -2.61 10.28 -7.60
CA LEU A 42 -1.52 10.39 -6.61
C LEU A 42 -1.36 11.80 -6.05
N ASP A 43 -2.04 12.77 -6.65
CA ASP A 43 -2.01 14.20 -6.37
C ASP A 43 -3.20 14.66 -5.51
N VAL A 44 -3.86 13.73 -4.83
CA VAL A 44 -4.95 14.03 -3.89
C VAL A 44 -4.39 14.46 -2.55
N GLU A 45 -4.83 15.63 -2.07
CA GLU A 45 -4.50 16.15 -0.75
C GLU A 45 -5.24 15.40 0.37
N ASP A 46 -6.36 14.74 0.03
CA ASP A 46 -7.20 13.99 0.95
C ASP A 46 -6.87 12.49 0.94
N SER A 47 -6.48 11.97 2.10
CA SER A 47 -6.16 10.55 2.30
C SER A 47 -7.37 9.64 2.10
N ASP A 48 -8.57 10.10 2.45
CA ASP A 48 -9.78 9.26 2.36
C ASP A 48 -10.14 9.04 0.89
N THR A 49 -10.05 10.10 0.08
CA THR A 49 -10.21 9.99 -1.38
C THR A 49 -9.22 9.02 -2.03
N LEU A 50 -7.96 9.00 -1.56
CA LEU A 50 -6.95 8.06 -2.07
C LEU A 50 -7.26 6.61 -1.66
N THR A 51 -7.63 6.39 -0.39
CA THR A 51 -8.04 5.09 0.14
C THR A 51 -9.25 4.55 -0.63
N ASP A 52 -10.31 5.35 -0.81
CA ASP A 52 -11.49 4.98 -1.59
C ASP A 52 -11.16 4.67 -3.05
N ALA A 53 -10.20 5.38 -3.64
CA ALA A 53 -9.74 5.09 -5.00
C ALA A 53 -9.07 3.71 -5.07
N LEU A 54 -8.18 3.40 -4.12
CA LEU A 54 -7.47 2.12 -4.02
C LEU A 54 -8.42 0.95 -3.73
N GLU A 55 -9.38 1.10 -2.82
CA GLU A 55 -10.39 0.08 -2.54
C GLU A 55 -11.18 -0.29 -3.79
N ARG A 56 -11.66 0.72 -4.53
CA ARG A 56 -12.34 0.51 -5.82
C ARG A 56 -11.46 -0.16 -6.86
N THR A 57 -10.14 -0.01 -6.80
CA THR A 57 -9.25 -0.73 -7.73
C THR A 57 -9.24 -2.23 -7.48
N LEU A 58 -9.48 -2.69 -6.25
CA LEU A 58 -9.48 -4.12 -5.92
C LEU A 58 -10.55 -4.87 -6.71
N ASP A 59 -11.74 -4.29 -6.84
CA ASP A 59 -12.85 -4.84 -7.62
C ASP A 59 -12.56 -4.89 -9.13
N LEU A 60 -11.64 -4.04 -9.60
CA LEU A 60 -11.32 -3.89 -11.02
C LEU A 60 -10.18 -4.79 -11.49
N ILE A 61 -9.41 -5.41 -10.59
CA ILE A 61 -8.21 -6.19 -10.94
C ILE A 61 -8.58 -7.49 -11.66
N ASP A 62 -9.63 -8.17 -11.18
CA ASP A 62 -10.00 -9.50 -11.71
C ASP A 62 -10.47 -9.43 -13.17
N ASP A 63 -11.16 -8.33 -13.52
CA ASP A 63 -11.71 -8.07 -14.85
C ASP A 63 -10.67 -7.60 -15.89
N ARG A 64 -9.36 -7.58 -15.58
CA ARG A 64 -8.31 -7.14 -16.53
C ARG A 64 -7.78 -8.27 -17.40
N PRO A 65 -8.20 -8.38 -18.68
CA PRO A 65 -7.74 -9.45 -19.57
C PRO A 65 -6.27 -9.34 -19.95
N GLU A 66 -5.65 -8.17 -19.75
CA GLU A 66 -4.25 -7.92 -20.07
C GLU A 66 -3.26 -8.54 -19.06
N ALA A 67 -3.75 -8.94 -17.88
CA ALA A 67 -2.95 -9.49 -16.81
C ALA A 67 -3.10 -11.02 -16.72
N PRO A 68 -1.98 -11.78 -16.66
CA PRO A 68 -2.04 -13.20 -16.27
C PRO A 68 -2.69 -13.38 -14.89
N GLU A 69 -3.40 -14.48 -14.69
CA GLU A 69 -4.14 -14.75 -13.44
C GLU A 69 -3.25 -14.68 -12.18
N GLN A 70 -2.03 -15.21 -12.28
CA GLN A 70 -1.05 -15.15 -11.20
C GLN A 70 -0.63 -13.70 -10.90
N ALA A 71 -0.48 -12.87 -11.95
CA ALA A 71 -0.17 -11.46 -11.80
C ALA A 71 -1.32 -10.74 -11.09
N LYS A 72 -2.58 -10.99 -11.48
CA LYS A 72 -3.75 -10.41 -10.81
C LYS A 72 -3.76 -10.70 -9.31
N GLY A 73 -3.50 -11.95 -8.92
CA GLY A 73 -3.40 -12.34 -7.50
C GLY A 73 -2.31 -11.57 -6.76
N ALA A 74 -1.13 -11.41 -7.37
CA ALA A 74 -0.05 -10.61 -6.80
C ALA A 74 -0.39 -9.12 -6.69
N ILE A 75 -1.05 -8.55 -7.71
CA ILE A 75 -1.47 -7.14 -7.76
C ILE A 75 -2.56 -6.84 -6.73
N PHE A 76 -3.52 -7.76 -6.56
CA PHE A 76 -4.54 -7.66 -5.52
C PHE A 76 -3.89 -7.69 -4.14
N ALA A 77 -3.04 -8.69 -3.89
CA ALA A 77 -2.36 -8.88 -2.61
C ALA A 77 -1.43 -7.72 -2.25
N LEU A 78 -0.76 -7.13 -3.25
CA LEU A 78 0.03 -5.91 -3.19
C LEU A 78 -0.82 -4.73 -2.72
N THR A 79 -1.93 -4.47 -3.43
CA THR A 79 -2.79 -3.30 -3.20
C THR A 79 -3.47 -3.37 -1.83
N LEU A 80 -3.99 -4.55 -1.48
CA LEU A 80 -4.61 -4.78 -0.18
C LEU A 80 -3.63 -4.62 0.97
N ARG A 81 -2.38 -5.10 0.84
CA ARG A 81 -1.37 -4.92 1.89
C ARG A 81 -0.99 -3.47 2.10
N TRP A 82 -0.99 -2.65 1.05
CA TRP A 82 -0.72 -1.23 1.21
C TRP A 82 -1.82 -0.55 2.04
N LEU A 83 -3.10 -0.85 1.77
CA LEU A 83 -4.23 -0.38 2.58
C LEU A 83 -4.11 -0.81 4.04
N ILE A 84 -3.80 -2.09 4.29
CA ILE A 84 -3.57 -2.62 5.64
C ILE A 84 -2.42 -1.89 6.35
N ALA A 85 -1.33 -1.58 5.64
CA ALA A 85 -0.22 -0.82 6.21
C ALA A 85 -0.67 0.58 6.65
N MET A 86 -1.50 1.26 5.86
CA MET A 86 -2.04 2.57 6.22
C MET A 86 -2.93 2.52 7.46
N ASP A 87 -3.79 1.51 7.59
CA ASP A 87 -4.57 1.29 8.81
C ASP A 87 -3.67 1.08 10.04
N MET A 88 -2.57 0.33 9.89
CA MET A 88 -1.61 0.13 10.96
C MET A 88 -0.88 1.43 11.34
N VAL A 89 -0.51 2.26 10.35
CA VAL A 89 0.12 3.58 10.60
C VAL A 89 -0.85 4.50 11.34
N ALA A 90 -2.12 4.56 10.91
CA ALA A 90 -3.16 5.34 11.58
C ALA A 90 -3.35 4.87 13.04
N ALA A 91 -3.45 3.56 13.26
CA ALA A 91 -3.59 2.98 14.58
C ALA A 91 -2.34 3.19 15.47
N TYR A 92 -1.13 3.19 14.88
CA TYR A 92 0.10 3.51 15.57
C TYR A 92 0.12 4.98 15.99
N ARG A 93 -0.22 5.90 15.10
CA ARG A 93 -0.31 7.34 15.40
C ARG A 93 -1.22 7.61 16.61
N MET A 94 -2.39 6.97 16.66
CA MET A 94 -3.37 7.17 17.74
C MET A 94 -2.95 6.59 19.09
N MET A 95 -2.32 5.41 19.12
CA MET A 95 -2.14 4.63 20.37
C MET A 95 -0.68 4.30 20.70
N GLY A 96 0.26 4.48 19.77
CA GLY A 96 1.71 4.41 20.00
C GLY A 96 2.28 3.07 20.42
N ARG A 97 1.69 1.94 20.01
CA ARG A 97 2.23 0.62 20.38
C ARG A 97 3.32 0.21 19.41
N ASP A 98 4.54 0.01 19.90
CA ASP A 98 5.73 -0.33 19.09
C ASP A 98 5.54 -1.52 18.14
N TRP A 99 4.76 -2.54 18.53
CA TRP A 99 4.47 -3.67 17.65
C TRP A 99 3.70 -3.27 16.39
N ARG A 100 2.93 -2.17 16.43
CA ARG A 100 2.21 -1.64 15.26
C ARG A 100 3.15 -0.95 14.29
N GLU A 101 4.15 -0.22 14.79
CA GLU A 101 5.22 0.35 13.95
C GLU A 101 5.97 -0.76 13.22
N ALA A 102 6.39 -1.79 13.96
CA ALA A 102 7.08 -2.94 13.38
C ALA A 102 6.20 -3.68 12.35
N ALA A 103 4.91 -3.88 12.64
CA ALA A 103 3.97 -4.53 11.74
C ALA A 103 3.68 -3.70 10.47
N ALA A 104 3.54 -2.38 10.60
CA ALA A 104 3.38 -1.47 9.47
C ALA A 104 4.61 -1.54 8.55
N LEU A 105 5.81 -1.44 9.12
CA LEU A 105 7.06 -1.51 8.36
C LEU A 105 7.24 -2.86 7.66
N ASP A 106 6.94 -3.98 8.34
CA ASP A 106 7.00 -5.30 7.72
C ASP A 106 6.00 -5.44 6.57
N THR A 107 4.79 -4.93 6.76
CA THR A 107 3.75 -4.94 5.71
C THR A 107 4.17 -4.11 4.50
N LEU A 108 4.79 -2.94 4.70
CA LEU A 108 5.34 -2.11 3.62
C LEU A 108 6.49 -2.81 2.86
N LYS A 109 7.34 -3.59 3.55
CA LYS A 109 8.36 -4.43 2.89
C LYS A 109 7.73 -5.55 2.05
N GLN A 110 6.64 -6.15 2.53
CA GLN A 110 5.91 -7.15 1.75
C GLN A 110 5.28 -6.54 0.49
N VAL A 111 4.85 -5.28 0.53
CA VAL A 111 4.39 -4.52 -0.65
C VAL A 111 5.51 -4.40 -1.70
N GLU A 112 6.74 -4.09 -1.30
CA GLU A 112 7.89 -4.04 -2.23
C GLU A 112 8.18 -5.40 -2.86
N MET A 113 8.17 -6.47 -2.07
CA MET A 113 8.37 -7.83 -2.58
C MET A 113 7.28 -8.24 -3.59
N LEU A 114 6.01 -7.96 -3.28
CA LEU A 114 4.90 -8.26 -4.18
C LEU A 114 4.90 -7.39 -5.44
N THR A 115 5.44 -6.17 -5.35
CA THR A 115 5.68 -5.33 -6.53
C THR A 115 6.61 -6.05 -7.51
N ILE A 116 7.73 -6.59 -7.02
CA ILE A 116 8.70 -7.32 -7.86
C ILE A 116 8.04 -8.56 -8.48
N ILE A 117 7.32 -9.34 -7.68
CA ILE A 117 6.61 -10.54 -8.16
C ILE A 117 5.57 -10.18 -9.23
N ALA A 118 4.72 -9.17 -8.98
CA ALA A 118 3.72 -8.73 -9.93
C ALA A 118 4.33 -8.26 -11.25
N LEU A 119 5.43 -7.50 -11.21
CA LEU A 119 6.13 -7.04 -12.41
C LEU A 119 6.75 -8.20 -13.20
N ASN A 120 7.40 -9.16 -12.52
CA ASN A 120 7.96 -10.34 -13.18
C ASN A 120 6.87 -11.16 -13.90
N LEU A 121 5.75 -11.41 -13.22
CA LEU A 121 4.61 -12.11 -13.79
C LEU A 121 4.02 -11.37 -15.00
N LEU A 122 3.88 -10.03 -14.91
CA LEU A 122 3.40 -9.19 -16.01
C LEU A 122 4.35 -9.15 -17.22
N ASP A 123 5.66 -9.22 -16.98
CA ASP A 123 6.66 -9.27 -18.05
C ASP A 123 6.84 -10.68 -18.63
N GLY A 124 6.08 -11.68 -18.15
CA GLY A 124 6.23 -13.08 -18.55
C GLY A 124 7.57 -13.67 -18.10
N ARG A 125 8.20 -13.07 -17.08
CA ARG A 125 9.47 -13.48 -16.50
C ARG A 125 9.24 -14.40 -15.29
N ASP A 126 8.53 -15.51 -15.46
CA ASP A 126 8.54 -16.60 -14.46
C ASP A 126 8.46 -17.94 -15.22
N SER A 127 9.50 -18.78 -15.24
CA SER A 127 9.96 -19.52 -14.06
C SER A 127 11.39 -20.06 -14.28
N LEU A 128 12.38 -19.49 -13.57
CA LEU A 128 13.69 -20.09 -13.34
C LEU A 128 13.95 -20.10 -11.83
N ASN A 129 13.28 -21.04 -11.14
CA ASN A 129 13.77 -21.82 -9.99
C ASN A 129 12.66 -22.77 -9.54
#